data_AF-A0A5C8F3C4-F1
#
_entry.id   AF-A0A5C8F3C4-F1
#
_cell.length_a   1.000
_cell.length_b   1.000
_cell.length_c   1.000
_cell.angle_alpha   90.00
_cell.angle_beta   90.00
_cell.angle_gamma   90.00
#
_symmetry.space_group_name_H-M   'P 1'
#
loop_
_entity.id
_entity.type
_entity.pdbx_description
1 polymer ?
#
loop_
_entity_poly.entity_id
_entity_poly.type
_entity_poly.pdbx_seq_one_letter_code
_entity_poly.pdbx_strand_id
1 'polypeptide(L)'
;MNDNLKMESSMAAVFSKEYDHNMSIEELKEILNESDEFIILEFKEIEKNKYIREKSKWEVSLKLQYLPMVMETENAKDEYDNSKNNDELNFYIALVEASSLTENLPEIFSVNTVRESDYIEATKCKYAIHISTVFNNFPLTDYQRQLKLLNNIAAETSIFLDISSFTARSGEWLKYTSTFSLPPSLDYLYTIHAIYDDDKNPEKIEYWFHTHGLYRVGCIELEIIGVEDSNAAYGELLSACARLFIQNGVPKSGFVFNPAYKVNICWLPWNMALKELNIDKDFSGSFKDREDGIHNNPSGALVAVDKNGNYKTLDYFKKELSDNPVFMLSSFETEIMKQAAFEKIEYFINLLNKNKGDDKISFLVKMGYGENNSNKDLEHLWFEVHSFNEDGFFDATLLNEPYKNLGMHEGERGLHNIENLTDWQIYTEEAIFNPKNIYLLFL
;
A
#
# COMPACT_ATOMS: atom_id res chain seq x y z
N MET A 1 -11.52 21.92 -0.59
CA MET A 1 -10.63 22.24 0.54
C MET A 1 -11.12 21.40 1.70
N ASN A 2 -10.49 20.25 1.92
CA ASN A 2 -10.75 19.33 3.02
C ASN A 2 -9.66 19.60 4.06
N ASP A 3 -9.92 20.49 5.02
CA ASP A 3 -8.89 20.93 5.97
C ASP A 3 -8.92 20.19 7.31
N ASN A 4 -9.67 19.09 7.47
CA ASN A 4 -9.80 18.42 8.77
C ASN A 4 -10.03 16.90 8.68
N LEU A 5 -9.21 16.18 7.92
CA LEU A 5 -9.12 14.72 8.04
C LEU A 5 -7.63 14.38 8.14
N LYS A 6 -7.10 14.19 9.36
CA LYS A 6 -5.77 13.59 9.59
C LYS A 6 -5.77 12.87 10.93
N MET A 7 -5.90 11.55 10.91
CA MET A 7 -5.63 10.70 12.08
C MET A 7 -4.18 10.21 12.07
N GLU A 8 -3.74 9.76 13.23
CA GLU A 8 -2.40 9.28 13.48
C GLU A 8 -2.12 7.94 12.76
N SER A 9 -0.99 7.85 12.06
CA SER A 9 -0.44 6.59 11.55
C SER A 9 0.26 5.84 12.69
N SER A 10 -0.04 4.57 12.86
CA SER A 10 0.38 3.73 13.98
C SER A 10 1.00 2.44 13.48
N MET A 11 2.18 2.11 13.99
CA MET A 11 2.94 0.91 13.64
C MET A 11 3.62 0.32 14.87
N ALA A 12 3.89 -0.98 14.83
CA ALA A 12 4.70 -1.64 15.84
C ALA A 12 5.63 -2.70 15.24
N ALA A 13 6.74 -2.93 15.92
CA ALA A 13 7.68 -4.00 15.65
C ALA A 13 7.85 -4.84 16.92
N VAL A 14 7.49 -6.12 16.84
CA VAL A 14 7.78 -7.09 17.89
C VAL A 14 9.20 -7.59 17.70
N PHE A 15 10.04 -7.48 18.72
CA PHE A 15 11.45 -7.91 18.61
C PHE A 15 11.56 -9.40 18.24
N SER A 16 12.67 -9.78 17.63
CA SER A 16 13.08 -11.18 17.54
C SER A 16 13.49 -11.71 18.92
N LYS A 17 13.52 -13.03 19.07
CA LYS A 17 13.82 -13.65 20.36
C LYS A 17 15.25 -13.38 20.84
N GLU A 18 16.17 -13.18 19.90
CA GLU A 18 17.57 -12.85 20.17
C GLU A 18 17.72 -11.43 20.72
N TYR A 19 16.82 -10.52 20.33
CA TYR A 19 16.85 -9.10 20.71
C TYR A 19 15.75 -8.71 21.73
N ASP A 20 14.95 -9.67 22.21
CA ASP A 20 13.83 -9.46 23.13
C ASP A 20 14.27 -9.03 24.54
N HIS A 21 14.51 -7.74 24.72
CA HIS A 21 14.97 -7.16 25.98
C HIS A 21 14.21 -5.87 26.34
N ASN A 22 14.29 -5.51 27.63
CA ASN A 22 13.68 -4.29 28.15
C ASN A 22 14.56 -3.07 27.82
N MET A 23 14.53 -2.64 26.56
CA MET A 23 15.27 -1.49 26.05
C MET A 23 15.11 -0.27 26.97
N SER A 24 16.20 0.42 27.27
CA SER A 24 16.15 1.64 28.09
C SER A 24 15.93 2.89 27.22
N ILE A 25 15.55 4.01 27.85
CA ILE A 25 15.46 5.30 27.15
C ILE A 25 16.86 5.78 26.72
N GLU A 26 17.89 5.51 27.52
CA GLU A 26 19.29 5.80 27.19
C GLU A 26 19.74 5.06 25.93
N GLU A 27 19.44 3.77 25.84
CA GLU A 27 19.72 2.95 24.65
C GLU A 27 18.97 3.45 23.42
N LEU A 28 17.70 3.83 23.55
CA LEU A 28 16.97 4.49 22.46
C LEU A 28 17.69 5.76 22.00
N LYS A 29 18.18 6.60 22.93
CA LYS A 29 18.93 7.82 22.58
C LYS A 29 20.24 7.49 21.85
N GLU A 30 20.95 6.44 22.26
CA GLU A 30 22.18 5.99 21.59
C GLU A 30 21.87 5.59 20.13
N ILE A 31 20.89 4.71 19.92
CA ILE A 31 20.45 4.28 18.58
C ILE A 31 20.04 5.47 17.71
N LEU A 32 19.24 6.40 18.24
CA LEU A 32 18.78 7.56 17.46
C LEU A 32 19.93 8.52 17.08
N ASN A 33 21.00 8.60 17.87
CA ASN A 33 22.17 9.43 17.57
C ASN A 33 23.13 8.81 16.56
N GLU A 34 23.03 7.50 16.30
CA GLU A 34 23.82 6.80 15.28
C GLU A 34 23.24 6.99 13.85
N SER A 35 21.98 7.41 13.75
CA SER A 35 21.30 7.65 12.48
C SER A 35 21.86 8.88 11.75
N ASP A 36 22.13 8.73 10.46
CA ASP A 36 22.50 9.82 9.55
C ASP A 36 21.32 10.33 8.71
N GLU A 37 20.10 9.83 8.93
CA GLU A 37 18.92 10.19 8.14
C GLU A 37 18.18 11.44 8.65
N PHE A 38 18.38 11.81 9.91
CA PHE A 38 17.62 12.88 10.57
C PHE A 38 18.41 13.57 11.69
N ILE A 39 17.93 14.76 12.06
CA ILE A 39 18.39 15.52 13.21
C ILE A 39 17.29 15.49 14.28
N ILE A 40 17.66 15.15 15.51
CA ILE A 40 16.76 15.23 16.67
C ILE A 40 16.60 16.69 17.08
N LEU A 41 15.41 17.26 16.90
CA LEU A 41 15.09 18.62 17.33
C LEU A 41 14.58 18.66 18.77
N GLU A 42 13.82 17.65 19.18
CA GLU A 42 13.24 17.57 20.52
C GLU A 42 13.11 16.11 20.97
N PHE A 43 13.46 15.83 22.21
CA PHE A 43 13.26 14.54 22.87
C PHE A 43 12.66 14.78 24.25
N LYS A 44 11.46 14.27 24.52
CA LYS A 44 10.79 14.41 25.81
C LYS A 44 10.30 13.06 26.31
N GLU A 45 10.69 12.72 27.54
CA GLU A 45 10.16 11.57 28.25
C GLU A 45 8.76 11.89 28.78
N ILE A 46 7.83 10.97 28.60
CA ILE A 46 6.46 11.12 29.07
C ILE A 46 6.38 10.56 30.50
N GLU A 47 5.70 11.28 31.38
CA GLU A 47 5.45 10.82 32.74
C GLU A 47 4.48 9.63 32.71
N LYS A 48 4.72 8.62 33.56
CA LYS A 48 3.95 7.36 33.56
C LYS A 48 2.42 7.52 33.69
N ASN A 49 1.95 8.54 34.40
CA ASN A 49 0.53 8.85 34.54
C ASN A 49 -0.10 9.46 33.28
N LYS A 50 0.69 9.76 32.24
CA LYS A 50 0.29 10.31 30.95
C LYS A 50 0.52 9.33 29.79
N TYR A 51 0.87 8.08 30.08
CA TYR A 51 1.01 7.05 29.05
C TYR A 51 -0.31 6.84 28.34
N ILE A 52 -0.26 6.84 27.00
CA ILE A 52 -1.43 6.67 26.15
C ILE A 52 -1.62 5.22 25.71
N ARG A 53 -0.58 4.38 25.81
CA ARG A 53 -0.65 2.97 25.42
C ARG A 53 -0.71 2.06 26.63
N GLU A 54 -1.49 1.00 26.47
CA GLU A 54 -1.59 -0.04 27.48
C GLU A 54 -0.29 -0.83 27.59
N LYS A 55 0.03 -1.28 28.81
CA LYS A 55 1.22 -2.07 29.13
C LYS A 55 2.56 -1.41 28.71
N SER A 56 2.60 -0.07 28.56
CA SER A 56 3.84 0.69 28.33
C SER A 56 4.84 0.55 29.48
N LYS A 57 6.12 0.32 29.14
CA LYS A 57 7.26 0.41 30.06
C LYS A 57 7.78 1.84 30.13
N TRP A 58 7.88 2.48 28.98
CA TRP A 58 8.15 3.91 28.84
C TRP A 58 7.52 4.47 27.57
N GLU A 59 7.33 5.79 27.53
CA GLU A 59 6.88 6.51 26.36
C GLU A 59 7.69 7.81 26.20
N VAL A 60 7.98 8.21 24.97
CA VAL A 60 8.67 9.44 24.62
C VAL A 60 7.97 10.14 23.46
N SER A 61 8.04 11.47 23.42
CA SER A 61 7.74 12.25 22.21
C SER A 61 9.04 12.75 21.59
N LEU A 62 9.16 12.56 20.28
CA LEU A 62 10.36 12.85 19.51
C LEU A 62 10.00 13.75 18.33
N LYS A 63 10.71 14.86 18.16
CA LYS A 63 10.60 15.70 16.97
C LYS A 63 11.86 15.54 16.13
N LEU A 64 11.68 15.08 14.90
CA LEU A 64 12.77 14.83 13.94
C LEU A 64 12.67 15.78 12.77
N GLN A 65 13.82 16.28 12.29
CA GLN A 65 13.97 16.89 10.98
C GLN A 65 14.69 15.90 10.08
N TYR A 66 14.04 15.45 9.01
CA TYR A 66 14.66 14.54 8.05
C TYR A 66 15.57 15.28 7.09
N LEU A 67 16.71 14.68 6.78
CA LEU A 67 17.58 15.17 5.73
C LEU A 67 16.96 14.84 4.35
N PRO A 68 17.22 15.67 3.32
CA PRO A 68 16.68 15.42 1.99
C PRO A 68 17.07 14.02 1.51
N MET A 69 16.08 13.23 1.10
CA MET A 69 16.35 11.99 0.37
C MET A 69 17.01 12.38 -0.95
N VAL A 70 18.24 11.93 -1.19
CA VAL A 70 18.94 12.19 -2.46
C VAL A 70 18.17 11.43 -3.55
N MET A 71 17.28 12.10 -4.25
CA MET A 71 16.73 11.60 -5.50
C MET A 71 17.65 12.08 -6.62
N GLU A 72 18.56 11.22 -7.09
CA GLU A 72 19.28 11.45 -8.35
C GLU A 72 18.29 11.33 -9.52
N THR A 73 17.59 12.42 -9.83
CA THR A 73 16.86 12.51 -11.11
C THR A 73 17.18 13.83 -11.79
N GLU A 74 17.85 13.76 -12.94
CA GLU A 74 18.27 14.94 -13.73
C GLU A 74 17.09 15.73 -14.34
N ASN A 75 15.84 15.26 -14.20
CA ASN A 75 14.68 15.81 -14.92
C ASN A 75 13.54 16.36 -14.06
N ALA A 76 13.64 16.39 -12.73
CA ALA A 76 12.65 17.07 -11.88
C ALA A 76 12.99 18.56 -11.73
N LYS A 77 12.98 19.32 -12.84
CA LYS A 77 13.31 20.75 -12.85
C LYS A 77 12.14 21.72 -12.72
N ASP A 78 10.90 21.23 -12.65
CA ASP A 78 9.75 22.11 -12.52
C ASP A 78 8.93 21.80 -11.25
N GLU A 79 8.90 22.79 -10.36
CA GLU A 79 8.04 22.95 -9.18
C GLU A 79 8.30 22.07 -7.94
N TYR A 80 9.52 22.11 -7.39
CA TYR A 80 9.72 21.92 -5.94
C TYR A 80 10.00 23.28 -5.29
N ASP A 81 8.96 23.90 -4.71
CA ASP A 81 9.06 25.19 -4.01
C ASP A 81 9.82 25.01 -2.69
N ASN A 82 11.15 25.15 -2.74
CA ASN A 82 12.09 25.04 -1.62
C ASN A 82 11.86 26.06 -0.48
N SER A 83 10.79 26.88 -0.51
CA SER A 83 10.58 27.94 0.47
C SER A 83 9.72 27.56 1.68
N LYS A 84 9.21 26.32 1.80
CA LYS A 84 8.28 25.90 2.90
C LYS A 84 8.48 24.54 3.58
N ASN A 85 9.35 23.64 3.11
CA ASN A 85 9.49 22.32 3.72
C ASN A 85 10.54 22.31 4.83
N ASN A 86 10.09 22.25 6.09
CA ASN A 86 10.97 21.91 7.19
C ASN A 86 11.19 20.39 7.34
N ASP A 87 10.50 19.52 6.58
CA ASP A 87 10.62 18.05 6.64
C ASP A 87 10.63 17.49 8.07
N GLU A 88 9.81 18.11 8.93
CA GLU A 88 9.70 17.78 10.34
C GLU A 88 8.55 16.80 10.59
N LEU A 89 8.78 15.79 11.44
CA LEU A 89 7.75 14.89 11.94
C LEU A 89 7.84 14.77 13.47
N ASN A 90 6.67 14.65 14.10
CA ASN A 90 6.56 14.39 15.52
C ASN A 90 6.12 12.94 15.71
N PHE A 91 6.89 12.18 16.47
CA PHE A 91 6.63 10.78 16.78
C PHE A 91 6.32 10.62 18.27
N TYR A 92 5.39 9.71 18.56
CA TYR A 92 5.23 9.12 19.89
C TYR A 92 5.74 7.69 19.85
N ILE A 93 6.75 7.40 20.66
CA ILE A 93 7.42 6.10 20.70
C ILE A 93 7.20 5.48 22.07
N ALA A 94 6.91 4.19 22.12
CA ALA A 94 6.74 3.43 23.35
C ALA A 94 7.37 2.06 23.24
N LEU A 95 8.00 1.62 24.34
CA LEU A 95 8.24 0.21 24.58
C LEU A 95 7.03 -0.37 25.33
N VAL A 96 6.38 -1.36 24.75
CA VAL A 96 5.19 -2.02 25.31
C VAL A 96 5.45 -3.49 25.55
N GLU A 97 4.62 -4.14 26.37
CA GLU A 97 4.60 -5.60 26.41
C GLU A 97 4.08 -6.14 25.07
N ALA A 98 4.81 -7.05 24.41
CA ALA A 98 4.41 -7.62 23.12
C ALA A 98 3.01 -8.25 23.15
N SER A 99 2.60 -8.78 24.31
CA SER A 99 1.28 -9.36 24.52
C SER A 99 0.12 -8.41 24.24
N SER A 100 0.28 -7.08 24.38
CA SER A 100 -0.77 -6.12 24.00
C SER A 100 -1.04 -6.07 22.49
N LEU A 101 -0.13 -6.61 21.68
CA LEU A 101 -0.20 -6.59 20.22
C LEU A 101 -0.40 -8.00 19.63
N THR A 102 0.07 -9.05 20.31
CA THR A 102 0.13 -10.41 19.75
C THR A 102 -1.00 -11.35 20.18
N GLU A 103 -1.76 -11.03 21.23
CA GLU A 103 -2.77 -11.94 21.82
C GLU A 103 -3.87 -12.35 20.82
N ASN A 104 -4.34 -11.44 19.95
CA ASN A 104 -5.43 -11.69 18.99
C ASN A 104 -5.03 -11.36 17.54
N LEU A 105 -3.76 -11.56 17.21
CA LEU A 105 -3.18 -11.07 15.96
C LEU A 105 -3.91 -11.58 14.69
N PRO A 106 -4.25 -12.89 14.54
CA PRO A 106 -4.98 -13.37 13.36
C PRO A 106 -6.45 -12.92 13.28
N GLU A 107 -7.04 -12.51 14.40
CA GLU A 107 -8.42 -12.02 14.45
C GLU A 107 -8.52 -10.55 14.03
N ILE A 108 -7.42 -9.80 14.19
CA ILE A 108 -7.35 -8.36 14.01
C ILE A 108 -6.60 -7.97 12.73
N PHE A 109 -5.57 -8.73 12.35
CA PHE A 109 -4.66 -8.38 11.26
C PHE A 109 -4.76 -9.36 10.09
N SER A 110 -4.58 -8.84 8.88
CA SER A 110 -4.25 -9.65 7.72
C SER A 110 -2.84 -10.22 7.87
N VAL A 111 -2.73 -11.51 8.18
CA VAL A 111 -1.48 -12.24 8.46
C VAL A 111 -0.97 -13.09 7.31
N ASN A 112 -1.63 -13.08 6.15
CA ASN A 112 -1.35 -13.98 5.02
C ASN A 112 0.09 -13.87 4.46
N THR A 113 0.82 -12.82 4.85
CA THR A 113 2.20 -12.54 4.44
C THR A 113 3.23 -12.79 5.53
N VAL A 114 2.82 -13.39 6.65
CA VAL A 114 3.68 -13.70 7.79
C VAL A 114 3.90 -15.21 7.85
N ARG A 115 5.15 -15.65 8.04
CA ARG A 115 5.44 -17.08 8.24
C ARG A 115 4.94 -17.51 9.61
N GLU A 116 4.41 -18.73 9.71
CA GLU A 116 3.94 -19.27 10.98
C GLU A 116 5.04 -19.27 12.06
N SER A 117 6.30 -19.50 11.67
CA SER A 117 7.45 -19.43 12.57
C SER A 117 7.64 -18.06 13.20
N ASP A 118 7.52 -16.99 12.41
CA ASP A 118 7.68 -15.60 12.88
C ASP A 118 6.54 -15.25 13.84
N TYR A 119 5.32 -15.72 13.56
CA TYR A 119 4.19 -15.56 14.48
C TYR A 119 4.38 -16.29 15.81
N ILE A 120 4.80 -17.55 15.76
CA ILE A 120 5.08 -18.35 16.95
C ILE A 120 6.22 -17.74 17.77
N GLU A 121 7.20 -17.11 17.14
CA GLU A 121 8.25 -16.39 17.82
C GLU A 121 7.73 -15.11 18.48
N ALA A 122 7.04 -14.24 17.73
CA ALA A 122 6.50 -12.98 18.22
C ALA A 122 5.61 -13.16 19.47
N THR A 123 4.78 -14.21 19.50
CA THR A 123 3.93 -14.54 20.68
C THR A 123 4.71 -14.96 21.93
N LYS A 124 6.00 -15.32 21.78
CA LYS A 124 6.90 -15.67 22.88
C LYS A 124 7.80 -14.50 23.30
N CYS A 125 7.80 -13.40 22.55
CA CYS A 125 8.56 -12.21 22.88
C CYS A 125 7.85 -11.41 23.99
N LYS A 126 8.63 -10.67 24.78
CA LYS A 126 8.13 -9.88 25.90
C LYS A 126 7.88 -8.43 25.50
N TYR A 127 8.65 -7.91 24.55
CA TYR A 127 8.65 -6.49 24.24
C TYR A 127 8.44 -6.19 22.75
N ALA A 128 7.84 -5.04 22.50
CA ALA A 128 7.67 -4.48 21.17
C ALA A 128 7.85 -2.96 21.22
N ILE A 129 8.32 -2.39 20.10
CA ILE A 129 8.37 -0.95 19.89
C ILE A 129 7.14 -0.54 19.12
N HIS A 130 6.38 0.40 19.68
CA HIS A 130 5.25 1.02 19.02
C HIS A 130 5.60 2.47 18.70
N ILE A 131 5.38 2.88 17.46
CA ILE A 131 5.55 4.27 17.03
C ILE A 131 4.30 4.81 16.36
N SER A 132 4.05 6.09 16.52
CA SER A 132 2.94 6.75 15.86
C SER A 132 3.24 8.21 15.52
N THR A 133 2.65 8.70 14.43
CA THR A 133 2.90 10.05 13.90
C THR A 133 1.73 10.54 13.05
N VAL A 134 1.60 11.84 12.88
CA VAL A 134 0.67 12.44 11.91
C VAL A 134 1.46 12.84 10.67
N PHE A 135 1.04 12.36 9.49
CA PHE A 135 1.66 12.70 8.23
C PHE A 135 1.42 14.18 7.88
N ASN A 136 2.53 14.93 7.79
CA ASN A 136 2.54 16.38 7.60
C ASN A 136 3.05 16.80 6.22
N ASN A 137 3.72 15.90 5.50
CA ASN A 137 4.26 16.11 4.17
C ASN A 137 3.49 15.25 3.15
N PHE A 138 4.19 14.63 2.21
CA PHE A 138 3.62 13.63 1.31
C PHE A 138 3.44 12.28 2.04
N PRO A 139 2.24 11.66 2.02
CA PRO A 139 1.96 10.46 2.81
C PRO A 139 2.92 9.29 2.60
N LEU A 140 3.35 9.04 1.35
CA LEU A 140 4.32 7.98 1.06
C LEU A 140 5.71 8.26 1.64
N THR A 141 6.15 9.51 1.57
CA THR A 141 7.44 9.93 2.14
C THR A 141 7.42 9.79 3.66
N ASP A 142 6.34 10.25 4.31
CA ASP A 142 6.21 10.14 5.77
C ASP A 142 6.03 8.69 6.23
N TYR A 143 5.35 7.85 5.44
CA TYR A 143 5.26 6.41 5.67
C TYR A 143 6.65 5.75 5.60
N GLN A 144 7.46 6.05 4.58
CA GLN A 144 8.81 5.51 4.45
C GLN A 144 9.70 5.96 5.62
N ARG A 145 9.60 7.23 6.03
CA ARG A 145 10.30 7.77 7.21
C ARG A 145 9.89 7.06 8.50
N GLN A 146 8.60 6.77 8.67
CA GLN A 146 8.09 6.00 9.81
C GLN A 146 8.66 4.57 9.82
N LEU A 147 8.69 3.88 8.67
CA LEU A 147 9.31 2.55 8.55
C LEU A 147 10.79 2.56 8.88
N LYS A 148 11.55 3.53 8.34
CA LYS A 148 12.98 3.72 8.62
C LYS A 148 13.27 3.93 10.10
N LEU A 149 12.51 4.83 10.74
CA LEU A 149 12.64 5.06 12.18
C LEU A 149 12.35 3.78 12.98
N LEU A 150 11.28 3.05 12.64
CA LEU A 150 10.94 1.80 13.32
C LEU A 150 12.05 0.76 13.17
N ASN A 151 12.55 0.57 11.96
CA ASN A 151 13.63 -0.38 11.66
C ASN A 151 14.93 0.01 12.36
N ASN A 152 15.25 1.31 12.46
CA ASN A 152 16.45 1.76 13.18
C ASN A 152 16.36 1.42 14.67
N ILE A 153 15.18 1.57 15.30
CA ILE A 153 14.99 1.25 16.72
C ILE A 153 14.90 -0.28 16.95
N ALA A 154 14.21 -1.00 16.07
CA ALA A 154 13.94 -2.43 16.18
C ALA A 154 14.54 -3.21 15.00
N ALA A 155 15.86 -3.13 14.82
CA ALA A 155 16.56 -3.71 13.67
C ALA A 155 16.37 -5.24 13.53
N GLU A 156 16.18 -5.92 14.66
CA GLU A 156 15.89 -7.35 14.73
C GLU A 156 14.44 -7.56 15.16
N THR A 157 13.56 -7.68 14.16
CA THR A 157 12.11 -7.78 14.30
C THR A 157 11.64 -9.17 13.89
N SER A 158 10.75 -9.78 14.67
CA SER A 158 10.04 -11.00 14.29
C SER A 158 8.85 -10.66 13.38
N ILE A 159 7.97 -9.77 13.85
CA ILE A 159 6.79 -9.30 13.12
C ILE A 159 6.69 -7.78 13.15
N PHE A 160 6.39 -7.21 11.99
CA PHE A 160 5.92 -5.84 11.81
C PHE A 160 4.39 -5.79 11.73
N LEU A 161 3.80 -4.81 12.42
CA LEU A 161 2.37 -4.56 12.45
C LEU A 161 2.10 -3.13 11.99
N ASP A 162 1.36 -2.98 10.89
CA ASP A 162 0.77 -1.71 10.50
C ASP A 162 -0.65 -1.63 11.10
N ILE A 163 -0.72 -1.05 12.29
CA ILE A 163 -1.94 -0.98 13.10
C ILE A 163 -3.00 -0.12 12.41
N SER A 164 -2.60 0.93 11.70
CA SER A 164 -3.54 1.80 10.97
C SER A 164 -4.23 1.11 9.79
N SER A 165 -3.60 0.11 9.19
CA SER A 165 -4.17 -0.65 8.06
C SER A 165 -4.54 -2.09 8.44
N PHE A 166 -4.39 -2.50 9.69
CA PHE A 166 -4.65 -3.88 10.14
C PHE A 166 -3.88 -4.93 9.31
N THR A 167 -2.61 -4.66 8.97
CA THR A 167 -1.77 -5.63 8.25
C THR A 167 -0.55 -6.05 9.06
N ALA A 168 -0.13 -7.31 8.90
CA ALA A 168 1.09 -7.85 9.49
C ALA A 168 2.08 -8.29 8.38
N ARG A 169 3.37 -8.04 8.58
CA ARG A 169 4.47 -8.46 7.70
C ARG A 169 5.62 -9.04 8.51
N SER A 170 6.53 -9.77 7.86
CA SER A 170 7.76 -10.22 8.51
C SER A 170 8.68 -9.05 8.85
N GLY A 171 9.55 -9.22 9.86
CA GLY A 171 10.61 -8.24 10.12
C GLY A 171 11.58 -8.08 8.95
N GLU A 172 11.78 -9.13 8.15
CA GLU A 172 12.58 -9.05 6.92
C GLU A 172 11.96 -8.09 5.90
N TRP A 173 10.63 -8.06 5.77
CA TRP A 173 9.95 -7.08 4.92
C TRP A 173 10.17 -5.65 5.41
N LEU A 174 10.10 -5.42 6.73
CA LEU A 174 10.37 -4.10 7.33
C LEU A 174 11.81 -3.65 7.04
N LYS A 175 12.77 -4.54 7.28
CA LYS A 175 14.20 -4.29 7.03
C LYS A 175 14.47 -4.01 5.56
N TYR A 176 13.97 -4.85 4.67
CA TYR A 176 14.13 -4.66 3.22
C TYR A 176 13.49 -3.34 2.77
N THR A 177 12.20 -3.13 3.05
CA THR A 177 11.43 -1.98 2.56
C THR A 177 11.97 -0.65 3.08
N SER A 178 12.45 -0.61 4.34
CA SER A 178 13.02 0.61 4.92
C SER A 178 14.38 0.99 4.34
N THR A 179 15.14 0.05 3.75
CA THR A 179 16.46 0.35 3.18
C THR A 179 16.43 0.99 1.79
N PHE A 180 15.29 0.94 1.08
CA PHE A 180 15.18 1.56 -0.24
C PHE A 180 15.07 3.08 -0.16
N SER A 181 15.69 3.74 -1.14
CA SER A 181 15.57 5.18 -1.34
C SER A 181 14.20 5.56 -1.92
N LEU A 182 13.52 4.64 -2.59
CA LEU A 182 12.19 4.90 -3.12
C LEU A 182 11.09 4.63 -2.07
N PRO A 183 10.05 5.47 -2.02
CA PRO A 183 8.86 5.17 -1.23
C PRO A 183 8.21 3.86 -1.69
N PRO A 184 7.52 3.15 -0.78
CA PRO A 184 6.86 1.91 -1.12
C PRO A 184 5.59 2.19 -1.96
N SER A 185 4.99 1.14 -2.51
CA SER A 185 3.75 1.25 -3.29
C SER A 185 2.61 1.89 -2.48
N LEU A 186 1.74 2.66 -3.15
CA LEU A 186 0.53 3.26 -2.55
C LEU A 186 -0.35 2.23 -1.83
N ASP A 187 -0.34 0.98 -2.26
CA ASP A 187 -1.15 -0.09 -1.66
C ASP A 187 -0.68 -0.51 -0.27
N TYR A 188 0.50 -0.08 0.18
CA TYR A 188 0.90 -0.29 1.57
C TYR A 188 0.26 0.72 2.53
N LEU A 189 -0.37 1.78 2.01
CA LEU A 189 -1.01 2.79 2.84
C LEU A 189 -2.36 2.33 3.38
N TYR A 190 -2.99 1.32 2.78
CA TYR A 190 -4.31 0.83 3.15
C TYR A 190 -4.46 -0.67 2.90
N THR A 191 -5.45 -1.29 3.55
CA THR A 191 -5.92 -2.65 3.22
C THR A 191 -7.36 -2.59 2.73
N ILE A 192 -7.83 -3.66 2.09
CA ILE A 192 -9.24 -3.86 1.76
C ILE A 192 -9.69 -5.16 2.43
N HIS A 193 -10.74 -5.08 3.23
CA HIS A 193 -11.42 -6.22 3.82
C HIS A 193 -12.74 -6.46 3.12
N ALA A 194 -13.15 -7.72 3.06
CA ALA A 194 -14.45 -8.15 2.57
C ALA A 194 -15.06 -9.05 3.64
N ILE A 195 -16.16 -8.61 4.24
CA ILE A 195 -16.90 -9.40 5.24
C ILE A 195 -18.29 -9.72 4.71
N TYR A 196 -18.82 -10.87 5.10
CA TYR A 196 -20.19 -11.28 4.79
C TYR A 196 -20.82 -11.95 6.02
N ASP A 197 -22.14 -11.93 6.09
CA ASP A 197 -22.94 -12.58 7.13
C ASP A 197 -23.72 -13.72 6.47
N ASP A 198 -23.36 -14.96 6.79
CA ASP A 198 -24.01 -16.18 6.27
C ASP A 198 -25.11 -16.72 7.19
N ASP A 199 -25.28 -16.16 8.40
CA ASP A 199 -26.23 -16.64 9.41
C ASP A 199 -27.67 -16.18 9.13
N LYS A 200 -27.86 -15.08 8.40
CA LYS A 200 -29.18 -14.46 8.21
C LYS A 200 -30.03 -15.09 7.09
N ASN A 201 -29.42 -15.41 5.96
CA ASN A 201 -30.10 -16.05 4.83
C ASN A 201 -29.10 -16.77 3.88
N PRO A 202 -29.04 -18.11 3.88
CA PRO A 202 -28.15 -18.87 2.99
C PRO A 202 -28.38 -18.63 1.49
N GLU A 203 -29.57 -18.13 1.10
CA GLU A 203 -29.92 -17.82 -0.29
C GLU A 203 -29.57 -16.39 -0.70
N LYS A 204 -29.14 -15.53 0.24
CA LYS A 204 -28.78 -14.14 -0.01
C LYS A 204 -27.58 -13.72 0.83
N ILE A 205 -26.39 -14.01 0.29
CA ILE A 205 -25.12 -13.58 0.90
C ILE A 205 -24.87 -12.13 0.49
N GLU A 206 -24.72 -11.24 1.47
CA GLU A 206 -24.41 -9.83 1.24
C GLU A 206 -22.99 -9.54 1.71
N TYR A 207 -22.20 -8.91 0.83
CA TYR A 207 -20.82 -8.56 1.13
C TYR A 207 -20.68 -7.08 1.45
N TRP A 208 -19.83 -6.78 2.41
CA TRP A 208 -19.35 -5.44 2.73
C TRP A 208 -17.85 -5.39 2.52
N PHE A 209 -17.45 -4.65 1.49
CA PHE A 209 -16.04 -4.33 1.27
C PHE A 209 -15.74 -2.97 1.87
N HIS A 210 -14.63 -2.84 2.57
CA HIS A 210 -14.20 -1.58 3.13
C HIS A 210 -12.68 -1.49 3.25
N THR A 211 -12.18 -0.26 3.27
CA THR A 211 -10.76 0.01 3.49
C THR A 211 -10.45 0.27 4.97
N HIS A 212 -9.19 0.01 5.34
CA HIS A 212 -8.57 0.65 6.51
C HIS A 212 -7.25 1.29 6.11
N GLY A 213 -6.94 2.45 6.70
CA GLY A 213 -5.66 3.13 6.55
C GLY A 213 -5.71 4.33 5.60
N LEU A 214 -6.83 4.57 4.93
CA LEU A 214 -6.99 5.79 4.14
C LEU A 214 -7.09 7.04 5.03
N TYR A 215 -7.58 6.89 6.27
CA TYR A 215 -7.74 8.04 7.15
C TYR A 215 -6.42 8.67 7.63
N ARG A 216 -5.35 7.86 7.79
CA ARG A 216 -4.00 8.38 8.14
C ARG A 216 -3.35 9.20 7.03
N VAL A 217 -3.80 9.05 5.78
CA VAL A 217 -3.29 9.77 4.60
C VAL A 217 -4.20 10.91 4.15
N GLY A 218 -5.15 11.29 4.99
CA GLY A 218 -6.06 12.42 4.76
C GLY A 218 -7.22 12.13 3.79
N CYS A 219 -7.52 10.85 3.56
CA CYS A 219 -8.67 10.41 2.79
C CYS A 219 -9.80 9.92 3.71
N ILE A 220 -10.99 9.74 3.16
CA ILE A 220 -12.05 8.96 3.83
C ILE A 220 -11.82 7.47 3.56
N GLU A 221 -12.29 6.60 4.46
CA GLU A 221 -12.35 5.18 4.11
C GLU A 221 -13.38 4.97 2.99
N LEU A 222 -13.15 4.00 2.13
CA LEU A 222 -14.00 3.68 0.99
C LEU A 222 -14.69 2.34 1.20
N GLU A 223 -15.93 2.25 0.75
CA GLU A 223 -16.76 1.07 0.98
C GLU A 223 -17.58 0.69 -0.26
N ILE A 224 -17.90 -0.60 -0.37
CA ILE A 224 -18.92 -1.14 -1.28
C ILE A 224 -19.92 -1.92 -0.43
N ILE A 225 -21.20 -1.59 -0.60
CA ILE A 225 -22.31 -2.10 0.19
C ILE A 225 -23.45 -2.58 -0.72
N GLY A 226 -24.23 -3.55 -0.24
CA GLY A 226 -25.42 -4.03 -0.94
C GLY A 226 -25.12 -4.79 -2.23
N VAL A 227 -23.98 -5.50 -2.29
CA VAL A 227 -23.62 -6.41 -3.39
C VAL A 227 -23.79 -7.86 -2.96
N GLU A 228 -24.24 -8.70 -3.88
CA GLU A 228 -24.62 -10.09 -3.61
C GLU A 228 -23.52 -11.12 -3.94
N ASP A 229 -22.34 -10.66 -4.36
CA ASP A 229 -21.19 -11.52 -4.64
C ASP A 229 -19.86 -10.94 -4.16
N SER A 230 -18.87 -11.84 -4.05
CA SER A 230 -17.48 -11.53 -3.73
C SER A 230 -16.66 -11.27 -5.00
N ASN A 231 -17.16 -10.46 -5.93
CA ASN A 231 -16.42 -10.19 -7.17
C ASN A 231 -15.05 -9.56 -6.85
N ALA A 232 -13.97 -10.22 -7.26
CA ALA A 232 -12.60 -9.76 -7.04
C ALA A 232 -12.36 -8.34 -7.58
N ALA A 233 -13.05 -7.96 -8.66
CA ALA A 233 -12.97 -6.62 -9.25
C ALA A 233 -13.46 -5.50 -8.30
N TYR A 234 -14.24 -5.81 -7.26
CA TYR A 234 -14.63 -4.82 -6.25
C TYR A 234 -13.45 -4.36 -5.39
N GLY A 235 -12.54 -5.27 -5.05
CA GLY A 235 -11.29 -4.90 -4.38
C GLY A 235 -10.41 -4.01 -5.28
N GLU A 236 -10.27 -4.37 -6.55
CA GLU A 236 -9.50 -3.57 -7.52
C GLU A 236 -10.13 -2.20 -7.77
N LEU A 237 -11.46 -2.12 -7.81
CA LEU A 237 -12.20 -0.86 -7.93
C LEU A 237 -11.98 0.05 -6.72
N LEU A 238 -12.05 -0.50 -5.50
CA LEU A 238 -11.72 0.25 -4.27
C LEU A 238 -10.29 0.74 -4.29
N SER A 239 -9.34 -0.12 -4.70
CA SER A 239 -7.93 0.23 -4.83
C SER A 239 -7.71 1.37 -5.82
N ALA A 240 -8.31 1.30 -7.02
CA ALA A 240 -8.24 2.35 -8.02
C ALA A 240 -8.79 3.69 -7.49
N CYS A 241 -9.94 3.67 -6.81
CA CYS A 241 -10.51 4.87 -6.18
C CYS A 241 -9.62 5.42 -5.06
N ALA A 242 -9.08 4.57 -4.20
CA ALA A 242 -8.20 4.94 -3.10
C ALA A 242 -6.96 5.68 -3.62
N ARG A 243 -6.29 5.12 -4.64
CA ARG A 243 -5.12 5.72 -5.27
C ARG A 243 -5.45 7.07 -5.92
N LEU A 244 -6.60 7.17 -6.61
CA LEU A 244 -7.08 8.44 -7.17
C LEU A 244 -7.30 9.49 -6.08
N PHE A 245 -7.83 9.11 -4.92
CA PHE A 245 -8.13 10.02 -3.82
C PHE A 245 -6.86 10.45 -3.08
N ILE A 246 -5.91 9.54 -2.87
CA ILE A 246 -4.61 9.86 -2.27
C ILE A 246 -3.87 10.90 -3.13
N GLN A 247 -3.92 10.76 -4.45
CA GLN A 247 -3.22 11.67 -5.36
C GLN A 247 -3.93 13.00 -5.56
N ASN A 248 -5.24 12.98 -5.84
CA ASN A 248 -5.97 14.17 -6.28
C ASN A 248 -6.77 14.84 -5.15
N GLY A 249 -6.80 14.21 -3.97
CA GLY A 249 -7.72 14.54 -2.89
C GLY A 249 -9.10 13.92 -3.10
N VAL A 250 -9.86 13.82 -2.01
CA VAL A 250 -11.23 13.31 -2.04
C VAL A 250 -12.14 14.30 -2.80
N PRO A 251 -12.78 13.91 -3.92
CA PRO A 251 -13.70 14.77 -4.64
C PRO A 251 -14.95 15.05 -3.79
N LYS A 252 -15.77 16.03 -4.18
CA LYS A 252 -17.05 16.27 -3.47
C LYS A 252 -17.96 15.04 -3.60
N SER A 253 -18.69 14.71 -2.53
CA SER A 253 -19.75 13.69 -2.55
C SER A 253 -20.68 13.91 -3.75
N GLY A 254 -21.01 12.83 -4.47
CA GLY A 254 -21.85 12.87 -5.66
C GLY A 254 -21.15 13.31 -6.96
N PHE A 255 -19.86 13.71 -6.91
CA PHE A 255 -19.09 13.94 -8.13
C PHE A 255 -18.88 12.62 -8.88
N VAL A 256 -19.29 12.58 -10.15
CA VAL A 256 -19.20 11.39 -10.99
C VAL A 256 -17.84 11.30 -11.65
N PHE A 257 -17.20 10.12 -11.57
CA PHE A 257 -15.90 9.84 -12.16
C PHE A 257 -15.82 8.38 -12.65
N ASN A 258 -14.71 8.06 -13.34
CA ASN A 258 -14.51 6.78 -14.02
C ASN A 258 -13.21 6.11 -13.56
N PRO A 259 -13.23 5.27 -12.52
CA PRO A 259 -12.06 4.49 -12.09
C PRO A 259 -11.78 3.29 -13.00
N ALA A 260 -12.75 2.90 -13.84
CA ALA A 260 -12.61 1.81 -14.81
C ALA A 260 -13.34 2.16 -16.12
N TYR A 261 -12.96 1.50 -17.21
CA TYR A 261 -13.56 1.73 -18.53
C TYR A 261 -15.08 1.45 -18.50
N LYS A 262 -15.89 2.43 -18.96
CA LYS A 262 -17.38 2.41 -18.97
C LYS A 262 -18.06 2.31 -17.60
N VAL A 263 -17.33 2.44 -16.50
CA VAL A 263 -17.87 2.39 -15.14
C VAL A 263 -18.00 3.81 -14.60
N ASN A 264 -19.24 4.33 -14.51
CA ASN A 264 -19.53 5.66 -13.95
C ASN A 264 -19.96 5.52 -12.49
N ILE A 265 -19.15 6.03 -11.56
CA ILE A 265 -19.48 5.96 -10.13
C ILE A 265 -19.34 7.32 -9.47
N CYS A 266 -19.90 7.45 -8.28
CA CYS A 266 -19.54 8.49 -7.32
C CYS A 266 -19.42 7.89 -5.92
N TRP A 267 -19.06 8.71 -4.94
CA TRP A 267 -19.14 8.33 -3.53
C TRP A 267 -20.21 9.17 -2.83
N LEU A 268 -20.87 8.57 -1.85
CA LEU A 268 -21.80 9.20 -0.92
C LEU A 268 -21.40 8.85 0.52
N PRO A 269 -21.66 9.70 1.53
CA PRO A 269 -21.58 9.29 2.93
C PRO A 269 -22.34 7.98 3.12
N TRP A 270 -21.76 7.01 3.83
CA TRP A 270 -22.31 5.64 3.91
C TRP A 270 -23.80 5.62 4.30
N ASN A 271 -24.21 6.46 5.25
CA ASN A 271 -25.60 6.57 5.71
C ASN A 271 -26.56 7.12 4.65
N MET A 272 -26.08 8.01 3.78
CA MET A 272 -26.83 8.48 2.61
C MET A 272 -26.93 7.40 1.55
N ALA A 273 -25.84 6.68 1.28
CA ALA A 273 -25.86 5.59 0.29
C ALA A 273 -26.90 4.53 0.65
N LEU A 274 -27.01 4.13 1.92
CA LEU A 274 -28.04 3.20 2.36
C LEU A 274 -29.46 3.65 2.05
N LYS A 275 -29.73 4.94 2.27
CA LYS A 275 -31.02 5.53 1.98
C LYS A 275 -31.30 5.57 0.47
N GLU A 276 -30.34 6.04 -0.33
CA GLU A 276 -30.49 6.17 -1.78
C GLU A 276 -30.62 4.81 -2.48
N LEU A 277 -29.92 3.79 -1.97
CA LEU A 277 -29.96 2.41 -2.49
C LEU A 277 -31.12 1.58 -1.94
N ASN A 278 -31.91 2.11 -0.99
CA ASN A 278 -32.96 1.40 -0.27
C ASN A 278 -32.48 0.09 0.38
N ILE A 279 -31.28 0.10 0.97
CA ILE A 279 -30.73 -1.03 1.73
C ILE A 279 -31.30 -0.99 3.15
N ASP A 280 -31.64 -2.17 3.70
CA ASP A 280 -32.17 -2.30 5.06
C ASP A 280 -31.16 -1.73 6.09
N LYS A 281 -31.60 -1.44 7.31
CA LYS A 281 -30.71 -1.09 8.42
C LYS A 281 -30.00 -2.31 9.01
N ASP A 282 -30.43 -3.52 8.69
CA ASP A 282 -29.88 -4.76 9.26
C ASP A 282 -28.99 -5.56 8.28
N PHE A 283 -28.01 -4.89 7.67
CA PHE A 283 -27.01 -5.47 6.75
C PHE A 283 -25.59 -5.37 7.32
N SER A 284 -24.60 -6.04 6.72
CA SER A 284 -23.18 -5.90 7.10
C SER A 284 -22.63 -4.55 6.65
N GLY A 285 -22.02 -3.78 7.55
CA GLY A 285 -21.62 -2.39 7.32
C GLY A 285 -22.68 -1.37 7.73
N SER A 286 -23.75 -1.82 8.41
CA SER A 286 -24.82 -0.95 8.90
C SER A 286 -24.45 -0.25 10.20
N PHE A 287 -25.42 0.44 10.81
CA PHE A 287 -25.27 1.10 12.10
C PHE A 287 -24.70 0.19 13.20
N LYS A 288 -24.98 -1.13 13.16
CA LYS A 288 -24.46 -2.08 14.17
C LYS A 288 -22.93 -2.17 14.15
N ASP A 289 -22.33 -2.02 12.97
CA ASP A 289 -20.89 -2.17 12.75
C ASP A 289 -20.14 -0.84 12.94
N ARG A 290 -20.82 0.26 13.30
CA ARG A 290 -20.21 1.61 13.48
C ARG A 290 -19.93 2.01 14.92
N GLU A 291 -20.24 1.14 15.87
CA GLU A 291 -20.08 1.40 17.31
C GLU A 291 -19.05 0.46 17.97
N ASP A 292 -18.13 -0.11 17.18
CA ASP A 292 -17.14 -1.09 17.65
C ASP A 292 -15.76 -0.48 17.98
N GLY A 293 -15.54 0.79 17.64
CA GLY A 293 -14.26 1.48 17.86
C GLY A 293 -13.24 1.26 16.74
N ILE A 294 -13.55 0.43 15.74
CA ILE A 294 -12.69 0.08 14.60
C ILE A 294 -13.22 0.73 13.33
N HIS A 295 -14.51 0.62 13.04
CA HIS A 295 -15.13 1.12 11.79
C HIS A 295 -15.82 2.48 11.97
N ASN A 296 -15.27 3.30 12.86
CA ASN A 296 -15.83 4.58 13.27
C ASN A 296 -15.28 5.77 12.45
N ASN A 297 -14.28 5.53 11.59
CA ASN A 297 -13.70 6.56 10.75
C ASN A 297 -14.70 7.09 9.71
N PRO A 298 -14.57 8.35 9.26
CA PRO A 298 -15.39 8.86 8.17
C PRO A 298 -15.23 8.00 6.92
N SER A 299 -16.35 7.49 6.39
CA SER A 299 -16.35 6.63 5.21
C SER A 299 -17.38 7.04 4.15
N GLY A 300 -17.05 6.71 2.90
CA GLY A 300 -17.88 6.93 1.73
C GLY A 300 -18.14 5.63 0.97
N ALA A 301 -19.41 5.32 0.73
CA ALA A 301 -19.79 4.20 -0.11
C ALA A 301 -19.75 4.58 -1.59
N LEU A 302 -19.09 3.75 -2.40
CA LEU A 302 -19.08 3.86 -3.85
C LEU A 302 -20.43 3.38 -4.40
N VAL A 303 -21.03 4.19 -5.27
CA VAL A 303 -22.32 3.88 -5.91
C VAL A 303 -22.23 4.04 -7.42
N ALA A 304 -22.89 3.15 -8.15
CA ALA A 304 -23.02 3.26 -9.59
C ALA A 304 -23.98 4.38 -9.96
N VAL A 305 -23.68 5.11 -11.04
CA VAL A 305 -24.53 6.16 -11.59
C VAL A 305 -25.02 5.72 -12.96
N ASP A 306 -26.33 5.50 -13.07
CA ASP A 306 -26.95 5.10 -14.33
C ASP A 306 -27.02 6.27 -15.35
N LYS A 307 -27.42 5.97 -16.59
CA LYS A 307 -27.52 6.97 -17.67
C LYS A 307 -28.48 8.14 -17.38
N ASN A 308 -29.41 7.96 -16.44
CA ASN A 308 -30.37 8.97 -16.02
C ASN A 308 -29.91 9.73 -14.76
N GLY A 309 -28.74 9.40 -14.22
CA GLY A 309 -28.18 9.99 -13.01
C GLY A 309 -28.71 9.39 -11.71
N ASN A 310 -29.39 8.23 -11.75
CA ASN A 310 -29.83 7.56 -10.51
C ASN A 310 -28.71 6.71 -9.93
N TYR A 311 -28.71 6.62 -8.60
CA TYR A 311 -27.79 5.75 -7.86
C TYR A 311 -28.26 4.28 -7.89
N LYS A 312 -27.30 3.38 -8.04
CA LYS A 312 -27.46 1.92 -8.02
C LYS A 312 -26.33 1.27 -7.23
N THR A 313 -26.55 0.04 -6.78
CA THR A 313 -25.46 -0.81 -6.25
C THR A 313 -24.45 -1.07 -7.38
N LEU A 314 -23.22 -1.45 -7.02
CA LEU A 314 -22.18 -1.70 -8.02
C LEU A 314 -22.44 -2.92 -8.91
N ASP A 315 -23.37 -3.81 -8.52
CA ASP A 315 -23.88 -4.89 -9.37
C ASP A 315 -24.44 -4.37 -10.71
N TYR A 316 -24.82 -3.08 -10.79
CA TYR A 316 -25.18 -2.44 -12.06
C TYR A 316 -24.09 -2.57 -13.14
N PHE A 317 -22.81 -2.55 -12.74
CA PHE A 317 -21.66 -2.71 -13.64
C PHE A 317 -21.01 -4.10 -13.54
N LYS A 318 -21.73 -5.10 -13.01
CA LYS A 318 -21.18 -6.46 -12.83
C LYS A 318 -20.62 -7.02 -14.14
N LYS A 319 -21.25 -6.75 -15.28
CA LYS A 319 -20.76 -7.22 -16.58
C LYS A 319 -19.44 -6.56 -16.95
N GLU A 320 -19.36 -5.24 -16.84
CA GLU A 320 -18.16 -4.45 -17.14
C GLU A 320 -17.00 -4.79 -16.20
N LEU A 321 -17.29 -5.20 -14.95
CA LEU A 321 -16.30 -5.56 -13.95
C LEU A 321 -15.89 -7.04 -13.97
N SER A 322 -16.62 -7.92 -14.66
CA SER A 322 -16.32 -9.37 -14.66
C SER A 322 -15.56 -9.87 -15.89
N ASP A 323 -15.47 -9.09 -16.98
CA ASP A 323 -14.87 -9.49 -18.25
C ASP A 323 -13.61 -8.66 -18.54
N ASN A 324 -12.48 -9.04 -17.94
CA ASN A 324 -11.18 -8.36 -18.05
C ASN A 324 -11.29 -6.83 -17.86
N PRO A 325 -11.67 -6.36 -16.66
CA PRO A 325 -11.87 -4.94 -16.41
C PRO A 325 -10.57 -4.15 -16.62
N VAL A 326 -10.70 -2.99 -17.28
CA VAL A 326 -9.59 -2.04 -17.45
C VAL A 326 -9.75 -0.93 -16.43
N PHE A 327 -8.92 -0.95 -15.39
CA PHE A 327 -8.86 0.09 -14.37
C PHE A 327 -7.91 1.22 -14.78
N MET A 328 -8.26 2.44 -14.38
CA MET A 328 -7.41 3.60 -14.59
C MET A 328 -6.30 3.64 -13.55
N LEU A 329 -5.05 3.67 -14.02
CA LEU A 329 -3.87 3.94 -13.21
C LEU A 329 -3.45 5.39 -13.43
N SER A 330 -2.97 6.03 -12.38
CA SER A 330 -2.48 7.38 -12.49
C SER A 330 -1.03 7.42 -12.99
N SER A 331 -0.64 8.56 -13.54
CA SER A 331 0.76 8.82 -13.92
C SER A 331 1.71 8.74 -12.73
N PHE A 332 1.26 9.19 -11.55
CA PHE A 332 2.06 9.15 -10.33
C PHE A 332 2.36 7.71 -9.88
N GLU A 333 1.35 6.84 -9.89
CA GLU A 333 1.54 5.44 -9.54
C GLU A 333 2.45 4.73 -10.56
N THR A 334 2.22 5.00 -11.84
CA THR A 334 3.04 4.45 -12.93
C THR A 334 4.50 4.87 -12.78
N GLU A 335 4.77 6.10 -12.36
CA GLU A 335 6.12 6.60 -12.12
C GLU A 335 6.78 5.90 -10.91
N ILE A 336 6.06 5.70 -9.80
CA ILE A 336 6.60 4.95 -8.64
C ILE A 336 6.94 3.51 -9.05
N MET A 337 6.04 2.84 -9.79
CA MET A 337 6.28 1.48 -10.29
C MET A 337 7.51 1.43 -11.19
N LYS A 338 7.62 2.38 -12.12
CA LYS A 338 8.78 2.52 -13.00
C LYS A 338 10.07 2.65 -12.19
N GLN A 339 10.13 3.62 -11.27
CA GLN A 339 11.33 3.85 -10.47
C GLN A 339 11.72 2.60 -9.67
N ALA A 340 10.76 1.94 -9.03
CA ALA A 340 11.01 0.70 -8.29
C ALA A 340 11.51 -0.44 -9.19
N ALA A 341 10.99 -0.53 -10.43
CA ALA A 341 11.43 -1.52 -11.41
C ALA A 341 12.89 -1.29 -11.84
N PHE A 342 13.28 -0.03 -12.09
CA PHE A 342 14.65 0.35 -12.43
C PHE A 342 15.62 0.14 -11.27
N GLU A 343 15.28 0.59 -10.06
CA GLU A 343 16.15 0.45 -8.87
C GLU A 343 16.49 -1.03 -8.59
N LYS A 344 15.61 -1.96 -9.00
CA LYS A 344 15.74 -3.39 -8.72
C LYS A 344 16.01 -4.23 -9.97
N ILE A 345 16.32 -3.62 -11.12
CA ILE A 345 16.45 -4.33 -12.40
C ILE A 345 17.65 -5.28 -12.42
N GLU A 346 18.71 -4.99 -11.65
CA GLU A 346 19.89 -5.85 -11.58
C GLU A 346 19.55 -7.25 -11.05
N TYR A 347 18.60 -7.36 -10.12
CA TYR A 347 18.13 -8.66 -9.63
C TYR A 347 17.50 -9.48 -10.75
N PHE A 348 16.64 -8.85 -11.56
CA PHE A 348 16.01 -9.47 -12.72
C PHE A 348 17.04 -9.93 -13.74
N ILE A 349 17.97 -9.05 -14.15
CA ILE A 349 19.00 -9.37 -15.16
C ILE A 349 19.92 -10.49 -14.67
N ASN A 350 20.33 -10.45 -13.40
CA ASN A 350 21.17 -11.50 -12.83
C ASN A 350 20.48 -12.87 -12.82
N LEU A 351 19.18 -12.91 -12.50
CA LEU A 351 18.40 -14.15 -12.51
C LEU A 351 18.15 -14.64 -13.94
N LEU A 352 17.85 -13.75 -14.88
CA LEU A 352 17.70 -14.07 -16.30
C LEU A 352 18.97 -14.73 -16.84
N ASN A 353 20.13 -14.16 -16.54
CA ASN A 353 21.42 -14.69 -17.01
C ASN A 353 21.78 -16.02 -16.37
N LYS A 354 21.47 -16.21 -15.08
CA LYS A 354 21.75 -17.47 -14.36
C LYS A 354 20.86 -18.63 -14.83
N ASN A 355 19.62 -18.34 -15.23
CA ASN A 355 18.61 -19.35 -15.57
C ASN A 355 18.30 -19.39 -17.07
N LYS A 356 19.25 -18.97 -17.91
CA LYS A 356 19.06 -18.90 -19.35
C LYS A 356 18.77 -20.28 -19.94
N GLY A 357 17.61 -20.43 -20.58
CA GLY A 357 17.16 -21.68 -21.19
C GLY A 357 16.51 -22.67 -20.21
N ASP A 358 16.17 -22.23 -19.00
CA ASP A 358 15.31 -22.99 -18.12
C ASP A 358 13.84 -22.71 -18.43
N ASP A 359 13.17 -23.66 -19.07
CA ASP A 359 11.76 -23.54 -19.48
C ASP A 359 10.78 -23.50 -18.28
N LYS A 360 11.26 -23.69 -17.05
CA LYS A 360 10.46 -23.60 -15.81
C LYS A 360 10.37 -22.18 -15.26
N ILE A 361 11.17 -21.25 -15.78
CA ILE A 361 11.24 -19.88 -15.29
C ILE A 361 10.98 -18.92 -16.45
N SER A 362 9.93 -18.12 -16.34
CA SER A 362 9.60 -17.10 -17.33
C SER A 362 9.92 -15.71 -16.81
N PHE A 363 10.59 -14.91 -17.63
CA PHE A 363 11.00 -13.55 -17.32
C PHE A 363 10.16 -12.59 -18.14
N LEU A 364 9.38 -11.73 -17.48
CA LEU A 364 8.48 -10.79 -18.13
C LEU A 364 8.86 -9.36 -17.77
N VAL A 365 8.82 -8.46 -18.75
CA VAL A 365 8.92 -7.01 -18.54
C VAL A 365 7.66 -6.34 -19.03
N LYS A 366 7.23 -5.30 -18.31
CA LYS A 366 6.13 -4.43 -18.71
C LYS A 366 6.71 -3.13 -19.26
N MET A 367 6.36 -2.79 -20.49
CA MET A 367 6.90 -1.61 -21.17
C MET A 367 5.81 -0.70 -21.70
N GLY A 368 6.01 0.62 -21.55
CA GLY A 368 5.06 1.65 -21.99
C GLY A 368 5.37 2.16 -23.39
N TYR A 369 4.36 2.18 -24.27
CA TYR A 369 4.45 2.66 -25.66
C TYR A 369 3.30 3.61 -25.99
N GLY A 370 3.54 4.63 -26.81
CA GLY A 370 2.53 5.59 -27.27
C GLY A 370 2.48 5.68 -28.80
N GLU A 371 1.35 6.11 -29.36
CA GLU A 371 1.18 6.32 -30.81
C GLU A 371 2.06 7.46 -31.36
N ASN A 372 2.49 8.38 -30.49
CA ASN A 372 3.39 9.49 -30.77
C ASN A 372 4.52 9.52 -29.71
N ASN A 373 5.60 10.28 -29.95
CA ASN A 373 6.68 10.53 -28.98
C ASN A 373 6.24 11.34 -27.72
N SER A 374 4.96 11.28 -27.32
CA SER A 374 4.45 11.91 -26.10
C SER A 374 4.34 10.91 -24.96
N ASN A 375 5.02 11.17 -23.85
CA ASN A 375 5.06 10.30 -22.66
C ASN A 375 3.79 10.35 -21.77
N LYS A 376 2.66 10.91 -22.25
CA LYS A 376 1.48 11.19 -21.40
C LYS A 376 0.34 10.19 -21.56
N ASP A 377 0.36 9.37 -22.61
CA ASP A 377 -0.68 8.39 -22.89
C ASP A 377 -0.04 7.10 -23.39
N LEU A 378 0.69 6.42 -22.50
CA LEU A 378 1.35 5.15 -22.80
C LEU A 378 0.37 4.00 -22.56
N GLU A 379 0.31 3.08 -23.50
CA GLU A 379 -0.22 1.74 -23.27
C GLU A 379 0.91 0.86 -22.76
N HIS A 380 0.68 0.14 -21.65
CA HIS A 380 1.67 -0.70 -21.03
C HIS A 380 1.43 -2.17 -21.38
N LEU A 381 2.40 -2.78 -22.03
CA LEU A 381 2.31 -4.12 -22.59
C LEU A 381 3.32 -5.06 -21.91
N TRP A 382 2.96 -6.34 -21.79
CA TRP A 382 3.85 -7.37 -21.25
C TRP A 382 4.63 -8.07 -22.37
N PHE A 383 5.91 -8.31 -22.11
CA PHE A 383 6.81 -8.98 -23.01
C PHE A 383 7.55 -10.10 -22.28
N GLU A 384 7.64 -11.28 -22.90
CA GLU A 384 8.50 -12.37 -22.44
C GLU A 384 9.95 -12.13 -22.92
N VAL A 385 10.89 -12.09 -21.99
CA VAL A 385 12.30 -11.74 -22.21
C VAL A 385 13.13 -12.99 -22.46
N HIS A 386 13.87 -12.99 -23.57
CA HIS A 386 14.79 -14.05 -23.95
C HIS A 386 16.25 -13.71 -23.59
N SER A 387 16.61 -12.44 -23.68
CA SER A 387 17.92 -11.94 -23.25
C SER A 387 17.94 -10.43 -23.05
N PHE A 388 18.95 -9.94 -22.35
CA PHE A 388 19.26 -8.51 -22.21
C PHE A 388 20.69 -8.28 -22.71
N ASN A 389 20.89 -7.26 -23.55
CA ASN A 389 22.19 -6.97 -24.16
C ASN A 389 22.91 -5.78 -23.49
N GLU A 390 24.20 -5.63 -23.79
CA GLU A 390 25.06 -4.58 -23.22
C GLU A 390 24.64 -3.16 -23.65
N ASP A 391 23.90 -3.03 -24.76
CA ASP A 391 23.40 -1.76 -25.27
C ASP A 391 22.10 -1.30 -24.58
N GLY A 392 21.59 -2.05 -23.61
CA GLY A 392 20.39 -1.68 -22.84
C GLY A 392 19.06 -2.11 -23.47
N PHE A 393 19.06 -3.15 -24.31
CA PHE A 393 17.86 -3.66 -24.96
C PHE A 393 17.49 -5.07 -24.49
N PHE A 394 16.20 -5.29 -24.27
CA PHE A 394 15.59 -6.60 -24.13
C PHE A 394 15.29 -7.19 -25.51
N ASP A 395 15.74 -8.41 -25.78
CA ASP A 395 15.21 -9.26 -26.84
C ASP A 395 14.00 -10.00 -26.28
N ALA A 396 12.80 -9.62 -26.71
CA ALA A 396 11.56 -10.04 -26.06
C ALA A 396 10.40 -10.23 -27.05
N THR A 397 9.43 -11.08 -26.68
CA THR A 397 8.21 -11.36 -27.44
C THR A 397 7.00 -10.70 -26.78
N LEU A 398 6.21 -9.95 -27.54
CA LEU A 398 4.97 -9.32 -27.05
C LEU A 398 3.90 -10.37 -26.72
N LEU A 399 3.30 -10.28 -25.54
CA LEU A 399 2.33 -11.25 -25.02
C LEU A 399 0.85 -10.88 -25.22
N ASN A 400 0.55 -9.62 -25.52
CA ASN A 400 -0.82 -9.14 -25.66
C ASN A 400 -0.96 -8.24 -26.88
N GLU A 401 -2.08 -8.35 -27.59
CA GLU A 401 -2.39 -7.44 -28.69
C GLU A 401 -2.61 -6.00 -28.18
N PRO A 402 -1.92 -4.99 -28.75
CA PRO A 402 -2.13 -3.61 -28.37
C PRO A 402 -3.54 -3.11 -28.71
N TYR A 403 -4.13 -2.30 -27.83
CA TYR A 403 -5.35 -1.55 -28.11
C TYR A 403 -5.09 -0.33 -28.99
N LYS A 404 -3.92 0.30 -28.86
CA LYS A 404 -3.47 1.43 -29.68
C LYS A 404 -2.79 0.94 -30.96
N ASN A 405 -2.77 1.77 -31.99
CA ASN A 405 -2.09 1.44 -33.23
C ASN A 405 -0.57 1.69 -33.12
N LEU A 406 0.13 0.77 -32.45
CA LEU A 406 1.56 0.90 -32.15
C LEU A 406 2.49 0.29 -33.21
N GLY A 407 1.93 -0.37 -34.22
CA GLY A 407 2.73 -1.10 -35.22
C GLY A 407 3.44 -2.34 -34.67
N MET A 408 2.92 -2.92 -33.58
CA MET A 408 3.36 -4.18 -32.98
C MET A 408 2.16 -5.13 -32.85
N HIS A 409 2.39 -6.43 -32.89
CA HIS A 409 1.34 -7.45 -32.73
C HIS A 409 1.71 -8.53 -31.71
N GLU A 410 0.70 -9.15 -31.11
CA GLU A 410 0.89 -10.30 -30.21
C GLU A 410 1.75 -11.40 -30.87
N GLY A 411 2.73 -11.92 -30.15
CA GLY A 411 3.68 -12.92 -30.63
C GLY A 411 4.86 -12.35 -31.44
N GLU A 412 4.90 -11.04 -31.69
CA GLU A 412 6.03 -10.40 -32.35
C GLU A 412 7.25 -10.33 -31.41
N ARG A 413 8.40 -10.78 -31.90
CA ARG A 413 9.69 -10.71 -31.19
C ARG A 413 10.53 -9.57 -31.73
N GLY A 414 11.07 -8.75 -30.84
CA GLY A 414 11.86 -7.58 -31.20
C GLY A 414 12.86 -7.17 -30.12
N LEU A 415 13.61 -6.11 -30.43
CA LEU A 415 14.48 -5.43 -29.48
C LEU A 415 13.76 -4.24 -28.87
N HIS A 416 13.75 -4.15 -27.55
CA HIS A 416 13.02 -3.15 -26.79
C HIS A 416 13.93 -2.44 -25.79
N ASN A 417 13.99 -1.11 -25.87
CA ASN A 417 14.85 -0.30 -25.02
C ASN A 417 14.38 -0.36 -23.55
N ILE A 418 15.31 -0.58 -22.62
CA ILE A 418 15.06 -0.56 -21.18
C ILE A 418 14.40 0.74 -20.70
N GLU A 419 14.61 1.88 -21.37
CA GLU A 419 13.99 3.17 -21.02
C GLU A 419 12.45 3.13 -20.98
N ASN A 420 11.84 2.19 -21.72
CA ASN A 420 10.40 1.95 -21.73
C ASN A 420 9.91 1.07 -20.58
N LEU A 421 10.81 0.52 -19.75
CA LEU A 421 10.48 -0.32 -18.60
C LEU A 421 9.58 0.42 -17.62
N THR A 422 8.56 -0.28 -17.14
CA THR A 422 7.59 0.25 -16.17
C THR A 422 7.30 -0.73 -15.04
N ASP A 423 7.52 -2.03 -15.26
CA ASP A 423 7.49 -3.07 -14.24
C ASP A 423 8.17 -4.34 -14.77
N TRP A 424 8.41 -5.35 -13.93
CA TRP A 424 8.85 -6.69 -14.35
C TRP A 424 8.37 -7.79 -13.41
N GLN A 425 8.29 -9.02 -13.92
CA GLN A 425 7.87 -10.21 -13.19
C GLN A 425 8.74 -11.42 -13.56
N ILE A 426 9.00 -12.28 -12.59
CA ILE A 426 9.70 -13.55 -12.75
C ILE A 426 8.76 -14.64 -12.25
N TYR A 427 8.30 -15.48 -13.15
CA TYR A 427 7.45 -16.62 -12.83
C TYR A 427 8.31 -17.85 -12.60
N THR A 428 8.10 -18.54 -11.50
CA THR A 428 8.66 -19.87 -11.21
C THR A 428 7.53 -20.87 -11.00
N GLU A 429 7.87 -22.15 -10.83
CA GLU A 429 6.88 -23.19 -10.48
C GLU A 429 6.19 -22.94 -9.14
N GLU A 430 6.81 -22.17 -8.24
CA GLU A 430 6.35 -21.98 -6.86
C GLU A 430 5.80 -20.59 -6.57
N ALA A 431 6.31 -19.55 -7.25
CA ALA A 431 6.01 -18.16 -6.91
C ALA A 431 6.20 -17.19 -8.09
N ILE A 432 5.65 -15.99 -7.93
CA ILE A 432 5.88 -14.85 -8.83
C ILE A 432 6.68 -13.80 -8.06
N PHE A 433 7.84 -13.44 -8.59
CA PHE A 433 8.69 -12.37 -8.06
C PHE A 433 8.57 -11.10 -8.90
N ASN A 434 8.64 -9.96 -8.24
CA ASN A 434 8.53 -8.63 -8.83
C ASN A 434 9.28 -7.61 -7.93
N PRO A 435 9.40 -6.32 -8.31
CA PRO A 435 10.11 -5.32 -7.51
C PRO A 435 9.66 -5.21 -6.04
N LYS A 436 8.42 -5.58 -5.71
CA LYS A 436 7.87 -5.50 -4.34
C LYS A 436 8.31 -6.66 -3.46
N ASN A 437 8.55 -7.85 -4.01
CA ASN A 437 8.81 -9.08 -3.23
C ASN A 437 10.10 -9.82 -3.58
N ILE A 438 10.94 -9.26 -4.47
CA ILE A 438 12.20 -9.90 -4.91
C ILE A 438 13.16 -10.21 -3.76
N TYR A 439 13.04 -9.51 -2.63
CA TYR A 439 13.83 -9.78 -1.43
C TYR A 439 13.66 -11.20 -0.88
N LEU A 440 12.51 -11.83 -1.14
CA LEU A 440 12.22 -13.20 -0.74
C LEU A 440 13.17 -14.23 -1.37
N LEU A 441 13.92 -13.88 -2.42
CA LEU A 441 14.94 -14.75 -3.02
C LEU A 441 16.31 -14.69 -2.34
N PHE A 442 16.55 -13.69 -1.48
CA PHE A 442 17.86 -13.44 -0.88
C PHE A 442 17.88 -13.63 0.63
N LEU A 443 16.76 -14.12 1.17
CA LEU A 443 16.59 -14.61 2.53
C LEU A 443 16.77 -16.13 2.53
#